data_AF-A0A4Y2KTV6-F1
#
_entry.id   AF-A0A4Y2KTV6-F1
#
_cell.length_a   1.000
_cell.length_b   1.000
_cell.length_c   1.000
_cell.angle_alpha   90.00
_cell.angle_beta   90.00
_cell.angle_gamma   90.00
#
_symmetry.space_group_name_H-M   'P 1'
#
loop_
_entity.id
_entity.type
_entity.pdbx_description
1 polymer ?
#
loop_
_entity_poly.entity_id
_entity_poly.type
_entity_poly.pdbx_seq_one_letter_code
_entity_poly.pdbx_strand_id
1 'polypeptide(L)'
;MGCMTNRPRVRRPRNVGRKVQPENVLAYALAHPQSSTKMISENYGLSKSCVWTILHESGVHPYRSTPVQGLLRRDAERCYTWCNFVTNNLEDHPTILADIIWADEACFPCNGIFNGQNVHNWSLDNRDMLSEFDINYVGRLMFVRNF
;
A
#
# COMPACT_ATOMS: atom_id res chain seq x y z
N MET A 1 48.52 -0.97 28.64
CA MET A 1 47.06 -0.70 28.67
C MET A 1 46.84 0.75 28.28
N GLY A 2 46.33 1.04 27.08
CA GLY A 2 45.97 2.40 26.67
C GLY A 2 44.46 2.59 26.81
N CYS A 3 44.03 3.53 27.64
CA CYS A 3 42.60 3.84 27.82
C CYS A 3 42.14 4.80 26.72
N MET A 4 41.20 4.36 25.87
CA MET A 4 40.50 5.26 24.96
C MET A 4 39.50 6.11 25.77
N THR A 5 39.72 7.41 25.82
CA THR A 5 38.73 8.35 26.37
C THR A 5 37.67 8.65 25.30
N ASN A 6 36.40 8.37 25.62
CA ASN A 6 35.28 8.66 24.73
C ASN A 6 35.14 10.17 24.53
N ARG A 7 35.24 10.62 23.26
CA ARG A 7 35.00 12.02 22.88
C ARG A 7 33.51 12.35 23.08
N PRO A 8 33.15 13.45 23.76
CA PRO A 8 31.75 13.80 23.98
C PRO A 8 31.05 14.00 22.63
N ARG A 9 29.87 13.40 22.47
CA ARG A 9 29.05 13.54 21.27
C ARG A 9 28.59 14.98 21.14
N VAL A 10 29.28 15.76 20.31
CA VAL A 10 28.83 17.10 19.90
C VAL A 10 27.52 16.93 19.15
N ARG A 11 26.40 17.35 19.74
CA ARG A 11 25.13 17.40 19.02
C ARG A 11 25.25 18.43 17.91
N ARG A 12 24.98 18.02 16.68
CA ARG A 12 24.93 18.93 15.52
C ARG A 12 23.90 20.02 15.81
N PRO A 13 24.20 21.31 15.59
CA PRO A 13 23.24 22.38 15.79
C PRO A 13 21.96 22.07 15.01
N ARG A 14 20.80 22.13 15.66
CA ARG A 14 19.51 22.14 14.94
C ARG A 14 19.54 23.36 14.02
N ASN A 15 19.23 23.17 12.73
CA ASN A 15 19.01 24.28 11.82
C ASN A 15 17.85 25.13 12.38
N VAL A 16 18.21 26.22 13.07
CA VAL A 16 17.29 27.30 13.46
C VAL A 16 17.15 28.18 12.22
N GLY A 17 16.39 27.69 11.23
CA GLY A 17 16.19 28.39 9.97
C GLY A 17 14.76 28.19 9.52
N ARG A 18 13.93 29.23 9.71
CA ARG A 18 12.47 29.30 9.51
C ARG A 18 11.67 28.68 10.66
N LYS A 19 11.04 29.53 11.49
CA LYS A 19 9.96 29.14 12.41
C LYS A 19 8.74 28.77 11.56
N VAL A 20 8.74 27.58 10.96
CA VAL A 20 7.52 26.99 10.44
C VAL A 20 6.74 26.50 11.65
N GLN A 21 5.52 27.00 11.80
CA GLN A 21 4.61 26.54 12.84
C GLN A 21 4.28 25.05 12.57
N PRO A 22 4.44 24.15 13.55
CA PRO A 22 4.20 22.71 13.36
C PRO A 22 2.78 22.42 12.88
N GLU A 23 1.83 23.27 13.23
CA GLU A 23 0.43 23.21 12.81
C GLU A 23 0.28 23.30 11.28
N ASN A 24 1.15 24.07 10.60
CA ASN A 24 1.12 24.18 9.13
C ASN A 24 1.58 22.89 8.45
N VAL A 25 2.60 22.23 9.03
CA VAL A 25 3.11 20.94 8.53
C VAL A 25 2.05 19.86 8.73
N LEU A 26 1.39 19.87 9.89
CA LEU A 26 0.29 18.97 10.22
C LEU A 26 -0.90 19.16 9.26
N ALA A 27 -1.36 20.40 9.09
CA ALA A 27 -2.48 20.70 8.19
C ALA A 27 -2.18 20.28 6.74
N TYR A 28 -0.94 20.48 6.27
CA TYR A 28 -0.53 20.02 4.95
C TYR A 28 -0.54 18.50 4.82
N ALA A 29 -0.03 17.78 5.82
CA ALA A 29 0.00 16.32 5.80
C ALA A 29 -1.41 15.72 5.81
N LEU A 30 -2.34 16.31 6.57
CA LEU A 30 -3.75 15.89 6.59
C LEU A 30 -4.48 16.24 5.28
N ALA A 31 -4.14 17.36 4.64
CA ALA A 31 -4.68 17.73 3.33
C ALA A 31 -4.12 16.88 2.18
N HIS A 32 -2.88 16.38 2.32
CA HIS A 32 -2.18 15.58 1.31
C HIS A 32 -1.62 14.30 1.94
N PRO A 33 -2.47 13.35 2.35
CA PRO A 33 -2.09 12.19 3.17
C PRO A 33 -1.09 11.26 2.50
N GLN A 34 -1.01 11.25 1.17
CA GLN A 34 -0.04 10.46 0.39
C GLN A 34 1.34 11.14 0.27
N SER A 35 1.53 12.32 0.87
CA SER A 35 2.80 13.03 0.76
C SER A 35 3.92 12.31 1.49
N SER A 36 5.07 12.13 0.85
CA SER A 36 6.26 11.64 1.55
C SER A 36 6.83 12.71 2.47
N THR A 37 7.52 12.29 3.54
CA THR A 37 8.28 13.22 4.41
C THR A 37 9.31 14.03 3.65
N LYS A 38 9.80 13.51 2.51
CA LYS A 38 10.70 14.24 1.59
C LYS A 38 9.98 15.43 0.94
N MET A 39 8.80 15.23 0.37
CA MET A 39 8.04 16.32 -0.26
C MET A 39 7.65 17.40 0.76
N ILE A 40 7.22 17.00 1.96
CA ILE A 40 6.88 17.95 3.03
C ILE A 40 8.14 18.73 3.47
N SER A 41 9.28 18.05 3.57
CA SER A 41 10.58 18.65 3.89
C SER A 41 10.99 19.70 2.85
N GLU A 42 10.83 19.40 1.56
CA GLU A 42 11.14 20.31 0.46
C GLU A 42 10.19 21.52 0.44
N ASN A 43 8.88 21.31 0.64
CA ASN A 43 7.89 22.41 0.66
C ASN A 43 8.15 23.43 1.78
N TYR A 44 8.52 22.97 2.97
CA TYR A 44 8.69 23.83 4.14
C TYR A 44 10.15 24.22 4.42
N GLY A 45 11.11 23.67 3.66
CA GLY A 45 12.55 23.87 3.90
C GLY A 45 13.04 23.24 5.21
N LEU A 46 12.36 22.21 5.69
CA LEU A 46 12.67 21.51 6.94
C LEU A 46 13.53 20.28 6.67
N SER A 47 14.22 19.77 7.69
CA SER A 47 14.82 18.43 7.59
C SER A 47 13.74 17.34 7.67
N LYS A 48 13.93 16.22 6.97
CA LYS A 48 13.02 15.05 7.04
C LYS A 48 12.78 14.58 8.48
N SER A 49 13.83 14.55 9.31
CA SER A 49 13.72 14.17 10.72
C SER A 49 12.83 15.13 11.51
N CYS A 50 12.90 16.43 11.22
CA CYS A 50 12.03 17.43 11.86
C CYS A 50 10.56 17.22 11.48
N VAL A 51 10.28 16.97 10.20
CA VAL A 51 8.92 16.64 9.72
C VAL A 51 8.39 15.39 10.42
N TRP A 52 9.21 14.34 10.48
CA TRP A 52 8.85 13.09 11.17
C TRP A 52 8.52 13.32 12.64
N THR A 53 9.36 14.08 13.36
CA THR A 53 9.11 14.44 14.76
C THR A 53 7.79 15.21 14.92
N ILE A 54 7.53 16.22 14.10
CA ILE A 54 6.30 17.02 14.17
C ILE A 54 5.06 16.14 13.97
N LEU A 55 5.05 15.28 12.95
CA LEU A 55 3.92 14.40 12.67
C LEU A 55 3.69 13.40 13.82
N HIS A 56 4.76 12.80 14.31
CA HIS A 56 4.68 11.79 15.37
C HIS A 56 4.30 12.38 16.73
N GLU A 57 4.77 13.59 17.07
CA GLU A 57 4.36 14.32 18.29
C GLU A 57 2.90 14.79 18.19
N SER A 58 2.39 15.02 16.98
CA SER A 58 0.99 15.40 16.72
C SER A 58 0.05 14.20 16.62
N GLY A 59 0.54 12.96 16.82
CA GLY A 59 -0.27 11.74 16.72
C GLY A 59 -0.65 11.33 15.29
N VAL A 60 -0.02 11.92 14.27
CA VAL A 60 -0.26 11.56 12.87
C VAL A 60 0.71 10.49 12.43
N HIS A 61 0.17 9.33 12.05
CA HIS A 61 0.92 8.16 11.67
C HIS A 61 0.72 7.80 10.19
N PRO A 62 1.74 7.23 9.54
CA PRO A 62 1.60 6.74 8.18
C PRO A 62 0.97 5.35 8.21
N TYR A 63 -0.25 5.23 7.70
CA TYR A 63 -0.95 3.96 7.56
C TYR A 63 -0.82 3.43 6.14
N ARG A 64 -0.59 2.12 6.02
CA ARG A 64 -0.54 1.46 4.72
C ARG A 64 -1.94 1.03 4.33
N SER A 65 -2.34 1.31 3.10
CA SER A 65 -3.61 0.81 2.58
C SER A 65 -3.46 -0.66 2.24
N THR A 66 -4.43 -1.48 2.64
CA THR A 66 -4.45 -2.90 2.27
C THR A 66 -4.93 -2.99 0.83
N PRO A 67 -4.15 -3.62 -0.07
CA PRO A 67 -4.59 -3.79 -1.42
C PRO A 67 -5.78 -4.76 -1.49
N VAL A 68 -6.87 -4.33 -2.12
CA VAL A 68 -8.03 -5.19 -2.39
C VAL A 68 -8.28 -5.28 -3.88
N GLN A 69 -8.84 -6.42 -4.33
CA GLN A 69 -9.24 -6.62 -5.72
C GLN A 69 -10.30 -5.58 -6.12
N GLY A 70 -10.09 -4.89 -7.24
CA GLY A 70 -11.07 -4.01 -7.88
C GLY A 70 -12.20 -4.80 -8.55
N LEU A 71 -13.04 -5.50 -7.76
CA LEU A 71 -14.16 -6.28 -8.29
C LEU A 71 -15.22 -5.36 -8.88
N LEU A 72 -15.51 -5.50 -10.17
CA LEU A 72 -16.61 -4.76 -10.81
C LEU A 72 -17.93 -5.46 -10.49
N ARG A 73 -19.04 -4.69 -10.52
CA ARG A 73 -20.39 -5.25 -10.31
C ARG A 73 -20.72 -6.43 -11.25
N ARG A 74 -20.15 -6.42 -12.46
CA ARG A 74 -20.30 -7.51 -13.45
C ARG A 74 -19.49 -8.76 -13.09
N ASP A 75 -18.44 -8.63 -12.29
CA ASP A 75 -17.64 -9.78 -11.87
C ASP A 75 -18.38 -10.61 -10.83
N ALA A 76 -19.17 -9.99 -9.95
CA ALA A 76 -20.04 -10.70 -9.01
C ALA A 76 -20.99 -11.67 -9.75
N GLU A 77 -21.67 -11.21 -10.80
CA GLU A 77 -22.57 -12.04 -11.62
C GLU A 77 -21.82 -13.23 -12.26
N ARG A 78 -20.61 -12.99 -12.77
CA ARG A 78 -19.75 -14.03 -13.35
C ARG A 78 -19.29 -15.04 -12.30
N CYS A 79 -18.90 -14.57 -11.12
CA CYS A 79 -18.54 -15.41 -9.98
C CYS A 79 -19.72 -16.28 -9.56
N TYR A 80 -20.92 -15.71 -9.42
CA TYR A 80 -22.12 -16.51 -9.08
C TYR A 80 -22.46 -17.55 -10.15
N THR A 81 -22.36 -17.17 -11.43
CA THR A 81 -22.60 -18.11 -12.54
C THR A 81 -21.60 -19.27 -12.51
N TRP A 82 -20.32 -18.97 -12.28
CA TRP A 82 -19.28 -19.98 -12.13
C TRP A 82 -19.50 -20.87 -10.91
N CYS A 83 -19.78 -20.29 -9.74
CA CYS A 83 -20.07 -21.06 -8.53
C CYS A 83 -21.25 -22.01 -8.75
N ASN A 84 -22.35 -21.54 -9.33
CA ASN A 84 -23.51 -22.38 -9.62
C ASN A 84 -23.17 -23.50 -10.60
N PHE A 85 -22.38 -23.21 -11.65
CA PHE A 85 -21.91 -24.24 -12.58
C PHE A 85 -21.12 -25.32 -11.83
N VAL A 86 -20.15 -24.94 -11.00
CA VAL A 86 -19.33 -25.89 -10.23
C VAL A 86 -20.20 -26.70 -9.26
N THR A 87 -21.11 -26.05 -8.53
CA THR A 87 -21.99 -26.73 -7.57
C THR A 87 -22.89 -27.76 -8.25
N ASN A 88 -23.54 -27.39 -9.35
CA ASN A 88 -24.44 -28.31 -10.08
C ASN A 88 -23.67 -29.49 -10.67
N ASN A 89 -22.50 -29.25 -11.25
CA ASN A 89 -21.70 -30.34 -11.81
C ASN A 89 -21.10 -31.24 -10.72
N LEU A 90 -20.92 -30.75 -9.49
CA LEU A 90 -20.42 -31.58 -8.40
C LEU A 90 -21.47 -32.60 -7.92
N GLU A 91 -22.76 -32.30 -8.07
CA GLU A 91 -23.85 -33.24 -7.78
C GLU A 91 -23.83 -34.43 -8.77
N ASP A 92 -23.63 -34.14 -10.06
CA ASP A 92 -23.63 -35.16 -11.11
C ASP A 92 -22.27 -35.86 -11.29
N HIS A 93 -21.17 -35.12 -11.07
CA HIS A 93 -19.78 -35.54 -11.30
C HIS A 93 -18.86 -35.07 -10.16
N PRO A 94 -18.74 -35.83 -9.06
CA PRO A 94 -18.00 -35.41 -7.87
C PRO A 94 -16.49 -35.20 -8.10
N THR A 95 -15.94 -35.70 -9.20
CA THR A 95 -14.51 -35.58 -9.55
C THR A 95 -14.20 -34.39 -10.45
N ILE A 96 -15.17 -33.57 -10.85
CA ILE A 96 -14.97 -32.48 -11.83
C ILE A 96 -13.86 -31.50 -11.41
N LEU A 97 -13.66 -31.27 -10.11
CA LEU A 97 -12.59 -30.40 -9.62
C LEU A 97 -11.19 -30.94 -9.91
N ALA A 98 -11.03 -32.27 -10.02
CA ALA A 98 -9.75 -32.90 -10.37
C ALA A 98 -9.44 -32.79 -11.87
N ASP A 99 -10.47 -32.59 -12.70
CA ASP A 99 -10.35 -32.47 -14.15
C ASP A 99 -10.12 -31.01 -14.60
N ILE A 100 -10.34 -30.03 -13.72
CA ILE A 100 -10.10 -28.61 -13.98
C ILE A 100 -8.60 -28.30 -13.82
N ILE A 101 -7.98 -27.87 -14.91
CA ILE A 101 -6.60 -27.36 -14.91
C ILE A 101 -6.64 -25.83 -14.81
N TRP A 102 -6.02 -25.30 -13.78
CA TRP A 102 -5.84 -23.87 -13.58
C TRP A 102 -4.58 -23.40 -14.30
N ALA A 103 -4.70 -22.34 -15.08
CA ALA A 103 -3.56 -21.63 -15.65
C ALA A 103 -3.72 -20.14 -15.32
N ASP A 104 -2.69 -19.55 -14.73
CA ASP A 104 -2.57 -18.10 -14.59
C ASP A 104 -1.56 -17.56 -15.60
N GLU A 105 -1.80 -16.34 -16.07
CA GLU A 105 -0.82 -15.61 -16.85
C GLU A 105 -0.21 -14.56 -15.92
N ALA A 106 0.99 -14.85 -15.42
CA ALA A 106 1.77 -13.87 -14.68
C ALA A 106 2.40 -12.91 -15.67
N CYS A 107 1.82 -11.73 -15.83
CA CYS A 107 2.47 -10.75 -16.67
C CYS A 107 3.33 -9.79 -15.84
N PHE A 108 4.46 -9.42 -16.42
CA PHE A 108 5.43 -8.51 -15.83
C PHE A 108 5.42 -7.21 -16.65
N PRO A 109 4.89 -6.11 -16.10
CA PRO A 109 4.82 -4.86 -16.84
C PRO A 109 6.22 -4.26 -16.94
N CYS A 110 6.63 -3.86 -18.14
CA CYS A 110 7.84 -3.05 -18.33
C CYS A 110 7.73 -1.63 -17.73
N ASN A 111 6.54 -1.26 -17.24
CA ASN A 111 6.18 0.09 -16.80
C ASN A 111 6.67 0.40 -15.36
N GLY A 112 7.44 -0.50 -14.77
CA GLY A 112 7.97 -0.37 -13.42
C GLY A 112 7.10 -1.08 -12.38
N ILE A 113 7.77 -1.70 -11.42
CA ILE A 113 7.13 -2.32 -10.26
C ILE A 113 6.53 -1.20 -9.41
N PHE A 114 5.22 -1.24 -9.20
CA PHE A 114 4.57 -0.37 -8.24
C PHE A 114 5.10 -0.67 -6.85
N ASN A 115 5.84 0.29 -6.26
CA ASN A 115 6.37 0.11 -4.91
C ASN A 115 5.28 0.43 -3.88
N GLY A 116 4.46 -0.58 -3.54
CA GLY A 116 3.43 -0.47 -2.50
C GLY A 116 3.98 -0.02 -1.13
N GLN A 117 5.29 -0.16 -0.88
CA GLN A 117 5.95 0.35 0.32
C GLN A 117 5.85 1.89 0.47
N ASN A 118 5.69 2.60 -0.64
CA ASN A 118 5.61 4.07 -0.68
C ASN A 118 4.17 4.60 -0.61
N VAL A 119 3.16 3.71 -0.61
CA VAL A 119 1.75 4.09 -0.50
C VAL A 119 1.37 4.09 0.96
N HIS A 120 1.39 5.27 1.57
CA HIS A 120 0.93 5.47 2.93
C HIS A 120 0.01 6.68 2.98
N ASN A 121 -0.96 6.65 3.88
CA ASN A 121 -1.82 7.76 4.21
C ASN A 121 -1.46 8.25 5.61
N TRP A 122 -1.10 9.52 5.74
CA TRP A 122 -1.03 10.20 7.03
C TRP A 122 -2.43 10.41 7.59
N SER A 123 -2.69 9.87 8.78
CA SER A 123 -3.97 10.02 9.50
C SER A 123 -3.73 10.07 11.01
N LEU A 124 -4.68 10.64 11.74
CA LEU A 124 -4.72 10.59 13.20
C LEU A 124 -5.18 9.21 13.72
N ASP A 125 -6.08 8.58 12.98
CA ASP A 125 -6.64 7.27 13.31
C ASP A 125 -6.34 6.24 12.24
N ASN A 126 -6.16 4.98 12.66
CA ASN A 126 -6.13 3.83 11.78
C ASN A 126 -7.54 3.55 11.26
N ARG A 127 -7.98 4.29 10.25
CA ARG A 127 -9.14 3.90 9.44
C ARG A 127 -8.64 2.76 8.55
N ASP A 128 -9.28 1.59 8.58
CA ASP A 128 -8.93 0.44 7.73
C ASP A 128 -9.06 0.85 6.25
N MET A 129 -8.01 1.49 5.73
CA MET A 129 -8.01 2.10 4.43
C MET A 129 -7.80 1.00 3.42
N LEU A 130 -8.89 0.60 2.79
CA LEU A 130 -8.84 -0.24 1.61
C LEU A 130 -8.61 0.66 0.41
N SER A 131 -7.61 0.33 -0.38
CA SER A 131 -7.43 0.92 -1.70
C SER A 131 -7.61 -0.19 -2.72
N GLU A 132 -8.56 -0.01 -3.63
CA GLU A 132 -8.68 -0.85 -4.80
C GLU A 132 -7.37 -0.77 -5.57
N PHE A 133 -6.75 -1.93 -5.79
CA PHE A 133 -5.69 -2.06 -6.76
C PHE A 133 -6.21 -2.93 -7.88
N ASP A 134 -5.99 -2.45 -9.10
CA ASP A 134 -5.99 -3.30 -10.26
C ASP A 134 -4.77 -4.22 -10.17
N ILE A 135 -4.92 -5.34 -9.46
CA ILE A 135 -4.01 -6.50 -9.58
C ILE A 135 -4.27 -7.23 -10.92
N ASN A 136 -4.93 -6.56 -11.87
CA ASN A 136 -5.32 -7.06 -13.17
C ASN A 136 -4.11 -7.10 -14.09
N TYR A 137 -3.27 -8.10 -13.88
CA TYR A 137 -2.85 -8.89 -15.02
C TYR A 137 -3.82 -10.03 -15.22
N VAL A 138 -4.48 -9.94 -16.37
CA VAL A 138 -5.68 -10.65 -16.72
C VAL A 138 -5.34 -12.11 -17.01
N GLY A 139 -5.43 -12.98 -16.00
CA GLY A 139 -5.51 -14.42 -16.21
C GLY A 139 -6.91 -14.80 -16.69
N ARG A 140 -7.14 -14.81 -18.01
CA ARG A 140 -8.36 -15.39 -18.58
C ARG A 140 -8.03 -16.32 -19.73
N LEU A 141 -7.78 -17.58 -19.40
CA LEU A 141 -8.02 -18.71 -20.30
C LEU A 141 -8.35 -19.96 -19.46
N MET A 142 -9.65 -20.21 -19.28
CA MET A 142 -10.13 -21.54 -18.89
C MET A 142 -10.27 -22.35 -20.17
N PHE A 143 -9.36 -23.30 -20.40
CA PHE A 143 -9.65 -24.42 -21.29
C PHE A 143 -10.41 -25.46 -20.50
N VAL A 144 -11.73 -25.49 -20.67
CA VAL A 144 -12.51 -26.69 -20.38
C VAL A 144 -12.24 -27.65 -21.53
N ARG A 145 -11.62 -28.81 -21.28
CA ARG A 145 -11.62 -29.90 -22.25
C ARG A 145 -13.08 -30.29 -22.45
N ASN A 146 -13.57 -30.18 -23.69
CA ASN A 146 -14.91 -30.59 -24.07
C ASN A 146 -15.22 -31.96 -23.46
N PHE A 147 -16.30 -32.04 -22.67
CA PHE A 147 -17.05 -33.26 -22.47
C PHE A 147 -18.23 -33.22 -23.45
#